data_AF-A0A931IKQ2-F1
#
_entry.id   AF-A0A931IKQ2-F1
#
_cell.length_a   1.000
_cell.length_b   1.000
_cell.length_c   1.000
_cell.angle_alpha   90.00
_cell.angle_beta   90.00
_cell.angle_gamma   90.00
#
_symmetry.space_group_name_H-M   'P 1'
#
loop_
_entity.id
_entity.type
_entity.pdbx_description
1 polymer ?
#
loop_
_entity_poly.entity_id
_entity_poly.type
_entity_poly.pdbx_seq_one_letter_code
_entity_poly.pdbx_strand_id
1 'polypeptide(L)'
;MKIKVGLYIGMAIVLIVGGSLLAIKGKDAVTQAESRKQGMLETEQMTIIYQKSSGSIVEVGAAVGDSIKQGDVLFKVKSDEEGEMDVLAPHDGLINRIVKKPGDQVQQGASMAILQKNNYFTDLYISVSEIQKLEVNQIIDVNFPNVDHPTQVTGVVASISAAPQFANLRMTRERGQADLSMFVVRIAIDSNADLLPGMTAEVKLDELAD
;
A
#
# COMPACT_ATOMS: atom_id res chain seq x y z
N MET A 1 -11.47 65.64 15.50
CA MET A 1 -11.68 64.37 16.24
C MET A 1 -12.43 63.30 15.42
N LYS A 2 -13.43 63.66 14.58
CA LYS A 2 -14.25 62.71 13.80
C LYS A 2 -13.51 61.90 12.72
N ILE A 3 -12.44 62.41 12.12
CA ILE A 3 -11.66 61.73 11.07
C ILE A 3 -10.87 60.53 11.62
N LYS A 4 -10.34 60.64 12.85
CA LYS A 4 -9.61 59.53 13.48
C LYS A 4 -10.53 58.35 13.82
N VAL A 5 -11.79 58.63 14.20
CA VAL A 5 -12.79 57.61 14.53
C VAL A 5 -13.14 56.76 13.30
N GLY A 6 -13.28 57.36 12.11
CA GLY A 6 -13.51 56.62 10.87
C GLY A 6 -12.36 55.69 10.49
N LEU A 7 -11.12 56.11 10.73
CA LEU A 7 -9.92 55.28 10.47
C LEU A 7 -9.87 54.03 11.35
N TYR A 8 -10.19 54.16 12.65
CA TYR A 8 -10.21 53.02 13.57
C TYR A 8 -11.33 52.03 13.25
N ILE A 9 -12.50 52.52 12.84
CA ILE A 9 -13.62 51.65 12.42
C ILE A 9 -13.24 50.88 11.14
N GLY A 10 -12.61 51.54 10.17
CA GLY A 10 -12.12 50.87 8.96
C GLY A 10 -11.08 49.78 9.26
N MET A 11 -10.12 50.07 10.14
CA MET A 11 -9.09 49.09 10.54
C MET A 11 -9.68 47.90 11.30
N ALA A 12 -10.68 48.13 12.15
CA ALA A 12 -11.40 47.07 12.85
C ALA A 12 -12.15 46.14 11.89
N ILE A 13 -12.81 46.70 10.86
CA ILE A 13 -13.50 45.91 9.83
C ILE A 13 -12.50 45.07 9.04
N VAL A 14 -11.35 45.62 8.65
CA VAL A 14 -10.30 44.88 7.94
C VAL A 14 -9.73 43.74 8.78
N LEU A 15 -9.52 43.94 10.08
CA LEU A 15 -9.04 42.88 10.97
C LEU A 15 -10.09 41.78 11.19
N ILE A 16 -11.37 42.14 11.31
CA ILE A 16 -12.44 41.16 11.45
C ILE A 16 -12.61 40.36 10.15
N VAL A 17 -12.64 41.03 8.99
CA VAL A 17 -12.78 40.38 7.68
C VAL A 17 -11.55 39.51 7.39
N GLY A 18 -10.34 40.02 7.63
CA GLY A 18 -9.10 39.25 7.46
C GLY A 18 -9.00 38.06 8.41
N GLY A 19 -9.41 38.24 9.68
CA GLY A 19 -9.48 37.17 10.67
C GLY A 19 -10.52 36.10 10.32
N SER A 20 -11.70 36.51 9.84
CA SER A 20 -12.72 35.59 9.34
C SER A 20 -12.27 34.84 8.08
N LEU A 21 -11.50 35.49 7.18
CA LEU A 21 -10.97 34.85 5.98
C LEU A 21 -9.94 33.74 6.30
N LEU A 22 -9.09 33.98 7.30
CA LEU A 22 -8.15 32.98 7.84
C LEU A 22 -8.86 31.85 8.61
N ALA A 23 -10.08 32.10 9.10
CA ALA A 23 -10.90 31.09 9.77
C ALA A 23 -11.77 30.26 8.80
N ILE A 24 -11.75 30.55 7.48
CA ILE A 24 -12.42 29.72 6.47
C ILE A 24 -11.67 28.39 6.37
N LYS A 25 -12.12 27.44 7.18
CA LYS A 25 -11.66 26.06 7.24
C LYS A 25 -11.74 25.43 5.84
N GLY A 26 -10.66 24.82 5.38
CA GLY A 26 -10.69 23.92 4.21
C GLY A 26 -9.85 24.32 2.99
N LYS A 27 -9.16 25.47 2.99
CA LYS A 27 -8.25 25.84 1.88
C LYS A 27 -6.76 25.89 2.24
N ASP A 28 -6.43 25.61 3.50
CA ASP A 28 -5.03 25.49 3.93
C ASP A 28 -4.46 24.13 3.54
N ALA A 29 -3.22 24.14 3.06
CA ALA A 29 -2.49 22.93 2.64
C ALA A 29 -2.39 21.90 3.78
N VAL A 30 -2.38 22.35 5.04
CA VAL A 30 -2.30 21.50 6.23
C VAL A 30 -3.59 20.69 6.44
N THR A 31 -4.76 21.31 6.25
CA THR A 31 -6.05 20.60 6.39
C THR A 31 -6.26 19.57 5.27
N GLN A 32 -5.84 19.89 4.03
CA GLN A 32 -5.92 18.94 2.93
C GLN A 32 -4.95 17.75 3.10
N ALA A 33 -3.79 17.98 3.71
CA ALA A 33 -2.84 16.91 4.05
C ALA A 33 -3.35 16.00 5.18
N GLU A 34 -4.15 16.53 6.11
CA GLU A 34 -4.74 15.74 7.21
C GLU A 34 -5.84 14.78 6.72
N SER A 35 -6.63 15.23 5.74
CA SER A 35 -7.73 14.47 5.10
C SER A 35 -7.24 13.35 4.15
N ARG A 36 -6.11 13.59 3.48
CA ARG A 36 -5.51 12.63 2.55
C ARG A 36 -4.59 11.68 3.30
N LYS A 37 -5.00 10.42 3.42
CA LYS A 37 -4.10 9.38 3.93
C LYS A 37 -3.25 8.87 2.79
N GLN A 38 -1.93 8.85 2.99
CA GLN A 38 -0.97 8.41 2.00
C GLN A 38 -0.34 7.10 2.45
N GLY A 39 -0.08 6.23 1.49
CA GLY A 39 0.69 5.01 1.65
C GLY A 39 1.56 4.75 0.43
N MET A 40 2.47 3.79 0.56
CA MET A 40 3.27 3.32 -0.56
C MET A 40 2.61 2.07 -1.13
N LEU A 41 2.49 2.03 -2.45
CA LEU A 41 2.03 0.85 -3.16
C LEU A 41 3.10 -0.24 -3.05
N GLU A 42 2.76 -1.33 -2.41
CA GLU A 42 3.61 -2.49 -2.21
C GLU A 42 3.06 -3.69 -2.96
N THR A 43 3.89 -4.72 -3.07
CA THR A 43 3.54 -5.99 -3.71
C THR A 43 3.94 -7.13 -2.79
N GLU A 44 3.09 -8.14 -2.70
CA GLU A 44 3.39 -9.32 -1.91
C GLU A 44 4.41 -10.18 -2.67
N GLN A 45 5.54 -10.45 -2.02
CA GLN A 45 6.51 -11.41 -2.50
C GLN A 45 6.32 -12.73 -1.77
N MET A 46 6.23 -13.81 -2.53
CA MET A 46 6.15 -15.16 -2.04
C MET A 46 7.43 -15.92 -2.40
N THR A 47 8.01 -16.59 -1.41
CA THR A 47 9.10 -17.53 -1.69
C THR A 47 8.50 -18.88 -2.07
N ILE A 48 8.86 -19.38 -3.24
CA ILE A 48 8.55 -20.74 -3.68
C ILE A 48 9.47 -21.69 -2.93
N ILE A 49 8.88 -22.52 -2.09
CA ILE A 49 9.58 -23.48 -1.24
C ILE A 49 9.31 -24.88 -1.78
N TYR A 50 10.36 -25.68 -1.88
CA TYR A 50 10.24 -27.09 -2.21
C TYR A 50 9.71 -27.88 -1.00
N GLN A 51 8.58 -28.55 -1.13
CA GLN A 51 7.90 -29.22 -0.01
C GLN A 51 8.07 -30.74 0.04
N LYS A 52 8.78 -31.33 -0.93
CA LYS A 52 8.91 -32.78 -1.10
C LYS A 52 10.28 -33.30 -0.63
N SER A 53 10.51 -34.61 -0.80
CA SER A 53 11.76 -35.30 -0.45
C SER A 53 12.95 -34.82 -1.30
N SER A 54 14.16 -35.00 -0.77
CA SER A 54 15.41 -34.54 -1.39
C SER A 54 15.55 -34.95 -2.86
N GLY A 55 16.20 -34.11 -3.64
CA GLY A 55 16.40 -34.36 -5.06
C GLY A 55 17.26 -33.31 -5.74
N SER A 56 17.34 -33.42 -7.07
CA SER A 56 18.12 -32.53 -7.93
C SER A 56 17.24 -31.82 -8.94
N ILE A 57 17.52 -30.53 -9.20
CA ILE A 57 16.79 -29.78 -10.22
C ILE A 57 17.26 -30.23 -11.59
N VAL A 58 16.32 -30.67 -12.42
CA VAL A 58 16.57 -31.10 -13.80
C VAL A 58 16.47 -29.89 -14.73
N GLU A 59 15.44 -29.07 -14.55
CA GLU A 59 15.10 -27.97 -15.45
C GLU A 59 14.45 -26.83 -14.67
N VAL A 60 14.69 -25.60 -15.13
CA VAL A 60 13.98 -24.40 -14.68
C VAL A 60 13.13 -23.92 -15.85
N GLY A 61 11.81 -23.92 -15.67
CA GLY A 61 10.82 -23.61 -16.71
C GLY A 61 10.46 -22.13 -16.81
N ALA A 62 11.04 -21.28 -15.98
CA ALA A 62 10.78 -19.83 -15.95
C ALA A 62 12.08 -19.03 -15.86
N ALA A 63 12.07 -17.81 -16.37
CA ALA A 63 13.15 -16.84 -16.25
C ALA A 63 12.74 -15.66 -15.35
N VAL A 64 13.74 -14.91 -14.86
CA VAL A 64 13.48 -13.67 -14.12
C VAL A 64 12.81 -12.66 -15.04
N GLY A 65 11.68 -12.11 -14.60
CA GLY A 65 10.83 -11.21 -15.39
C GLY A 65 9.67 -11.89 -16.11
N ASP A 66 9.60 -13.22 -16.14
CA ASP A 66 8.49 -13.92 -16.78
C ASP A 66 7.19 -13.77 -15.97
N SER A 67 6.08 -13.59 -16.69
CA SER A 67 4.72 -13.63 -16.15
C SER A 67 4.23 -15.07 -16.12
N ILE A 68 3.89 -15.53 -14.93
CA ILE A 68 3.50 -16.90 -14.64
C ILE A 68 2.07 -16.92 -14.11
N LYS A 69 1.30 -17.93 -14.49
CA LYS A 69 -0.04 -18.20 -13.96
C LYS A 69 -0.03 -19.27 -12.90
N GLN A 70 -1.02 -19.24 -12.02
CA GLN A 70 -1.25 -20.32 -11.06
C GLN A 70 -1.35 -21.66 -11.80
N GLY A 71 -0.56 -22.63 -11.35
CA GLY A 71 -0.50 -23.97 -11.93
C GLY A 71 0.58 -24.16 -13.02
N ASP A 72 1.26 -23.11 -13.47
CA ASP A 72 2.37 -23.24 -14.43
C ASP A 72 3.58 -23.95 -13.80
N VAL A 73 4.30 -24.72 -14.62
CA VAL A 73 5.48 -25.48 -14.18
C VAL A 73 6.70 -24.55 -14.05
N LEU A 74 7.19 -24.37 -12.83
CA LEU A 74 8.36 -23.52 -12.53
C LEU A 74 9.67 -24.29 -12.55
N PHE A 75 9.68 -25.50 -11.97
CA PHE A 75 10.86 -26.34 -11.86
C PHE A 75 10.50 -27.79 -12.09
N LYS A 76 11.40 -28.53 -12.74
CA LYS A 76 11.38 -29.99 -12.73
C LYS A 76 12.45 -30.49 -11.78
N VAL A 77 12.06 -31.30 -10.81
CA VAL A 77 12.94 -31.87 -9.79
C VAL A 77 12.89 -33.38 -9.91
N LYS A 78 14.06 -34.00 -9.97
CA LYS A 78 14.21 -35.45 -9.82
C LYS A 78 14.42 -35.75 -8.33
N SER A 79 13.34 -36.18 -7.68
CA SER A 79 13.35 -36.72 -6.31
C SER A 79 14.11 -38.05 -6.28
N ASP A 80 14.82 -38.29 -5.18
CA ASP A 80 15.52 -39.55 -4.93
C ASP A 80 14.55 -40.72 -4.71
N GLU A 81 13.32 -40.44 -4.25
CA GLU A 81 12.33 -41.46 -3.86
C GLU A 81 11.19 -41.58 -4.88
N GLU A 82 10.73 -40.46 -5.43
CA GLU A 82 9.46 -40.40 -6.17
C GLU A 82 9.65 -40.02 -7.66
N GLY A 83 10.88 -40.05 -8.17
CA GLY A 83 11.19 -39.80 -9.59
C GLY A 83 11.10 -38.33 -10.00
N GLU A 84 10.74 -38.06 -11.25
CA GLU A 84 10.62 -36.69 -11.77
C GLU A 84 9.28 -36.04 -11.38
N MET A 85 9.36 -34.78 -10.95
CA MET A 85 8.24 -34.02 -10.43
C MET A 85 8.27 -32.57 -10.83
N ASP A 86 7.08 -32.04 -11.05
CA ASP A 86 6.89 -30.63 -11.37
C ASP A 86 6.55 -29.82 -10.12
N VAL A 87 7.23 -28.69 -9.96
CA VAL A 87 6.92 -27.67 -8.96
C VAL A 87 6.09 -26.60 -9.66
N LEU A 88 4.83 -26.48 -9.25
CA LEU A 88 3.87 -25.56 -9.85
C LEU A 88 3.86 -24.20 -9.15
N ALA A 89 3.49 -23.16 -9.89
CA ALA A 89 3.27 -21.83 -9.37
C ALA A 89 2.00 -21.78 -8.48
N PRO A 90 2.08 -21.28 -7.24
CA PRO A 90 0.94 -21.23 -6.33
C PRO A 90 -0.04 -20.09 -6.66
N HIS A 91 0.41 -19.03 -7.32
CA HIS A 91 -0.37 -17.84 -7.67
C HIS A 91 0.12 -17.24 -8.98
N ASP A 92 -0.70 -16.38 -9.58
CA ASP A 92 -0.31 -15.55 -10.71
C ASP A 92 0.69 -14.46 -10.27
N GLY A 93 1.70 -14.20 -11.08
CA GLY A 93 2.72 -13.22 -10.74
C GLY A 93 3.90 -13.14 -11.70
N LEU A 94 4.90 -12.38 -11.29
CA LEU A 94 6.17 -12.20 -12.00
C LEU A 94 7.30 -12.84 -11.23
N ILE A 95 8.22 -13.54 -11.91
CA ILE A 95 9.40 -14.10 -11.26
C ILE A 95 10.40 -12.98 -10.95
N ASN A 96 10.49 -12.60 -9.67
CA ASN A 96 11.44 -11.58 -9.23
C ASN A 96 12.87 -12.13 -9.14
N ARG A 97 13.03 -13.37 -8.65
CA ARG A 97 14.35 -13.98 -8.52
C ARG A 97 14.29 -15.50 -8.56
N ILE A 98 15.24 -16.11 -9.26
CA ILE A 98 15.47 -17.56 -9.24
C ILE A 98 16.69 -17.83 -8.35
N VAL A 99 16.51 -18.62 -7.30
CA VAL A 99 17.56 -18.95 -6.33
C VAL A 99 18.34 -20.18 -6.76
N LYS A 100 17.66 -21.15 -7.38
CA LYS A 100 18.22 -22.45 -7.73
C LYS A 100 18.36 -22.66 -9.23
N LYS A 101 19.42 -23.36 -9.63
CA LYS A 101 19.76 -23.64 -11.03
C LYS A 101 19.64 -25.13 -11.36
N PRO A 102 19.58 -25.50 -12.65
CA PRO A 102 19.70 -26.90 -13.06
C PRO A 102 20.98 -27.53 -12.49
N GLY A 103 20.85 -28.71 -11.91
CA GLY A 103 21.93 -29.44 -11.22
C GLY A 103 22.03 -29.19 -9.72
N ASP A 104 21.35 -28.16 -9.17
CA ASP A 104 21.38 -27.91 -7.73
C ASP A 104 20.63 -28.99 -6.96
N GLN A 105 21.17 -29.35 -5.79
CA GLN A 105 20.49 -30.19 -4.81
C GLN A 105 19.49 -29.36 -4.00
N VAL A 106 18.32 -29.95 -3.76
CA VAL A 106 17.22 -29.38 -2.98
C VAL A 106 16.71 -30.39 -1.96
N GLN A 107 16.24 -29.88 -0.84
CA GLN A 107 15.64 -30.64 0.26
C GLN A 107 14.33 -29.97 0.65
N GLN A 108 13.50 -30.65 1.42
CA GLN A 108 12.29 -30.06 1.97
C GLN A 108 12.60 -28.75 2.71
N GLY A 109 11.87 -27.68 2.38
CA GLY A 109 12.09 -26.34 2.92
C GLY A 109 13.06 -25.47 2.11
N ALA A 110 13.69 -26.00 1.04
CA ALA A 110 14.59 -25.22 0.21
C ALA A 110 13.86 -24.12 -0.57
N SER A 111 14.37 -22.89 -0.51
CA SER A 111 13.92 -21.78 -1.34
C SER A 111 14.39 -21.99 -2.79
N MET A 112 13.44 -21.97 -3.73
CA MET A 112 13.69 -22.19 -5.16
C MET A 112 13.65 -20.89 -5.96
N ALA A 113 12.62 -20.07 -5.73
CA ALA A 113 12.40 -18.80 -6.40
C ALA A 113 11.63 -17.82 -5.50
N ILE A 114 11.62 -16.55 -5.90
CA ILE A 114 10.78 -15.51 -5.34
C ILE A 114 9.83 -15.05 -6.45
N LEU A 115 8.55 -15.26 -6.20
CA LEU A 115 7.44 -14.84 -7.04
C LEU A 115 6.86 -13.54 -6.46
N GLN A 116 6.68 -12.53 -7.30
CA GLN A 116 5.96 -11.31 -6.97
C GLN A 116 4.51 -11.47 -7.43
N LYS A 117 3.53 -11.35 -6.53
CA LYS A 117 2.12 -11.48 -6.90
C LYS A 117 1.66 -10.31 -7.75
N ASN A 118 0.69 -10.57 -8.62
CA ASN A 118 0.08 -9.54 -9.47
C ASN A 118 -1.04 -8.74 -8.76
N ASN A 119 -0.99 -8.65 -7.44
CA ASN A 119 -1.90 -7.85 -6.62
C ASN A 119 -1.07 -6.87 -5.81
N TYR A 120 -1.44 -5.60 -5.86
CA TYR A 120 -0.79 -4.54 -5.11
C TYR A 120 -1.60 -4.23 -3.87
N PHE A 121 -0.93 -3.72 -2.85
CA PHE A 121 -1.61 -3.24 -1.67
C PHE A 121 -0.93 -1.99 -1.15
N THR A 122 -1.69 -1.17 -0.43
CA THR A 122 -1.13 -0.07 0.33
C THR A 122 -1.63 -0.16 1.76
N ASP A 123 -0.72 0.02 2.71
CA ASP A 123 -1.02 0.06 4.12
C ASP A 123 -1.17 1.54 4.53
N LEU A 124 -2.37 1.92 4.98
CA LEU A 124 -2.68 3.26 5.46
C LEU A 124 -2.81 3.28 6.98
N TYR A 125 -2.21 4.28 7.60
CA TYR A 125 -2.34 4.53 9.03
C TYR A 125 -3.52 5.47 9.29
N ILE A 126 -4.54 4.95 9.95
CA ILE A 126 -5.81 5.64 10.17
C ILE A 126 -6.08 5.74 11.67
N SER A 127 -6.54 6.90 12.13
CA SER A 127 -6.85 7.13 13.55
C SER A 127 -8.13 6.41 13.98
N VAL A 128 -8.28 6.14 15.29
CA VAL A 128 -9.50 5.55 15.87
C VAL A 128 -10.78 6.36 15.54
N SER A 129 -10.68 7.68 15.42
CA SER A 129 -11.84 8.51 15.08
C SER A 129 -12.30 8.33 13.63
N GLU A 130 -11.38 7.96 12.73
CA GLU A 130 -11.65 7.83 11.30
C GLU A 130 -11.89 6.37 10.89
N ILE A 131 -11.39 5.39 11.65
CA ILE A 131 -11.53 3.96 11.31
C ILE A 131 -13.00 3.50 11.26
N GLN A 132 -13.89 4.14 12.01
CA GLN A 132 -15.32 3.82 12.00
C GLN A 132 -15.98 4.10 10.65
N LYS A 133 -15.34 4.89 9.77
CA LYS A 133 -15.83 5.18 8.41
C LYS A 133 -15.48 4.08 7.41
N LEU A 134 -14.69 3.08 7.80
CA LEU A 134 -14.15 2.07 6.91
C LEU A 134 -14.60 0.67 7.33
N GLU A 135 -15.06 -0.10 6.35
CA GLU A 135 -15.45 -1.49 6.52
C GLU A 135 -14.64 -2.41 5.61
N VAL A 136 -14.41 -3.65 6.05
CA VAL A 136 -13.74 -4.66 5.23
C VAL A 136 -14.61 -4.99 4.01
N ASN A 137 -13.99 -5.14 2.84
CA ASN A 137 -14.62 -5.27 1.53
C ASN A 137 -15.29 -4.00 0.99
N GLN A 138 -15.11 -2.85 1.65
CA GLN A 138 -15.55 -1.58 1.10
C GLN A 138 -14.70 -1.20 -0.11
N ILE A 139 -15.37 -0.70 -1.14
CA ILE A 139 -14.74 -0.15 -2.33
C ILE A 139 -14.38 1.31 -2.06
N ILE A 140 -13.14 1.68 -2.34
CA ILE A 140 -12.63 3.04 -2.15
C ILE A 140 -11.84 3.49 -3.37
N ASP A 141 -11.81 4.80 -3.60
CA ASP A 141 -11.00 5.36 -4.67
C ASP A 141 -9.59 5.69 -4.17
N VAL A 142 -8.60 5.20 -4.92
CA VAL A 142 -7.19 5.43 -4.66
C VAL A 142 -6.63 6.33 -5.76
N ASN A 143 -6.06 7.45 -5.36
CA ASN A 143 -5.47 8.44 -6.25
C ASN A 143 -3.94 8.31 -6.28
N PHE A 144 -3.35 8.38 -7.47
CA PHE A 144 -1.90 8.35 -7.67
C PHE A 144 -1.43 9.69 -8.24
N PRO A 145 -0.94 10.63 -7.40
CA PRO A 145 -0.67 12.02 -7.80
C PRO A 145 0.52 12.19 -8.75
N ASN A 146 1.39 11.19 -8.85
CA ASN A 146 2.64 11.24 -9.60
C ASN A 146 2.56 10.51 -10.97
N VAL A 147 1.35 10.30 -11.49
CA VAL A 147 1.11 9.68 -12.80
C VAL A 147 0.58 10.76 -13.75
N ASP A 148 1.03 10.75 -15.01
CA ASP A 148 0.74 11.80 -16.03
C ASP A 148 -0.77 12.02 -16.27
N HIS A 149 -1.58 11.03 -15.92
CA HIS A 149 -3.02 11.14 -15.72
C HIS A 149 -3.33 10.79 -14.27
N PRO A 150 -4.15 11.57 -13.54
CA PRO A 150 -4.61 11.18 -12.22
C PRO A 150 -5.50 9.93 -12.38
N THR A 151 -4.86 8.77 -12.36
CA THR A 151 -5.56 7.49 -12.48
C THR A 151 -6.18 7.23 -11.12
N GLN A 152 -7.48 7.51 -11.03
CA GLN A 152 -8.29 7.06 -9.90
C GLN A 152 -8.54 5.57 -10.12
N VAL A 153 -7.92 4.75 -9.28
CA VAL A 153 -8.04 3.30 -9.33
C VAL A 153 -8.92 2.86 -8.17
N THR A 154 -9.85 1.98 -8.47
CA THR A 154 -10.70 1.36 -7.46
C THR A 154 -9.87 0.38 -6.63
N GLY A 155 -9.80 0.60 -5.32
CA GLY A 155 -9.22 -0.31 -4.34
C GLY A 155 -10.30 -0.91 -3.44
N VAL A 156 -9.99 -2.01 -2.78
CA VAL A 156 -10.87 -2.66 -1.80
C VAL A 156 -10.17 -2.74 -0.46
N VAL A 157 -10.86 -2.39 0.62
CA VAL A 157 -10.35 -2.57 1.99
C VAL A 157 -10.22 -4.06 2.28
N ALA A 158 -9.00 -4.58 2.24
CA ALA A 158 -8.71 -6.01 2.39
C ALA A 158 -8.65 -6.42 3.86
N SER A 159 -8.09 -5.57 4.72
CA SER A 159 -8.07 -5.82 6.16
C SER A 159 -7.88 -4.54 6.97
N ILE A 160 -8.34 -4.60 8.21
CA ILE A 160 -8.14 -3.57 9.23
C ILE A 160 -7.44 -4.25 10.41
N SER A 161 -6.34 -3.68 10.89
CA SER A 161 -5.56 -4.27 11.99
C SER A 161 -6.42 -4.36 13.25
N ALA A 162 -6.46 -5.53 13.90
CA ALA A 162 -7.24 -5.70 15.14
C ALA A 162 -6.63 -4.94 16.34
N ALA A 163 -5.32 -4.71 16.31
CA ALA A 163 -4.60 -3.97 17.33
C ALA A 163 -4.07 -2.65 16.76
N PRO A 164 -4.04 -1.57 17.56
CA PRO A 164 -3.39 -0.35 17.15
C PRO A 164 -1.88 -0.56 17.06
N GLN A 165 -1.28 -0.03 16.00
CA GLN A 165 0.16 0.12 15.90
C GLN A 165 0.53 1.52 16.41
N PHE A 166 1.47 1.58 17.35
CA PHE A 166 2.11 2.83 17.69
C PHE A 166 2.98 3.23 16.51
N ALA A 167 2.55 4.24 15.76
CA ALA A 167 3.42 4.86 14.78
C ALA A 167 4.58 5.49 15.57
N ASN A 168 5.79 4.96 15.42
CA ASN A 168 7.01 5.64 15.86
C ASN A 168 7.21 6.87 14.95
N LEU A 169 6.35 7.88 15.10
CA LEU A 169 6.52 9.16 14.44
C LEU A 169 7.84 9.72 14.93
N ARG A 170 8.81 9.87 14.02
CA ARG A 170 9.98 10.70 14.27
C ARG A 170 9.51 12.14 14.43
N MET A 171 9.26 12.50 15.68
CA MET A 171 9.26 13.82 16.31
C MET A 171 9.33 15.02 15.34
N THR A 172 8.20 15.70 15.14
CA THR A 172 8.19 17.16 15.31
C THR A 172 7.14 17.46 16.37
N ARG A 173 7.61 17.64 17.61
CA ARG A 173 6.78 18.14 18.70
C ARG A 173 6.31 19.54 18.32
N GLU A 174 5.03 19.71 18.08
CA GLU A 174 4.31 20.88 18.54
C GLU A 174 2.92 20.46 18.99
N ARG A 175 2.64 20.68 20.28
CA ARG A 175 1.32 20.61 20.93
C ARG A 175 0.74 19.22 21.18
N GLY A 176 1.32 18.51 22.15
CA GLY A 176 0.56 17.77 23.17
C GLY A 176 -0.66 16.95 22.73
N GLN A 177 -0.66 16.40 21.52
CA GLN A 177 -1.74 15.58 21.01
C GLN A 177 -1.46 14.16 21.48
N ALA A 178 -2.39 13.64 22.27
CA ALA A 178 -2.35 12.33 22.84
C ALA A 178 -2.00 11.30 21.77
N ASP A 179 -1.23 10.30 22.19
CA ASP A 179 -0.95 9.05 21.49
C ASP A 179 -2.17 8.60 20.69
N LEU A 180 -2.24 8.96 19.41
CA LEU A 180 -3.30 8.48 18.54
C LEU A 180 -2.86 7.09 18.11
N SER A 181 -3.44 6.10 18.76
CA SER A 181 -3.41 4.72 18.29
C SER A 181 -3.83 4.71 16.82
N MET A 182 -2.88 4.37 15.95
CA MET A 182 -3.14 4.24 14.52
C MET A 182 -3.48 2.78 14.22
N PHE A 183 -4.44 2.59 13.35
CA PHE A 183 -4.83 1.30 12.82
C PHE A 183 -4.32 1.20 11.40
N VAL A 184 -3.75 0.05 11.04
CA VAL A 184 -3.31 -0.20 9.68
C VAL A 184 -4.48 -0.74 8.90
N VAL A 185 -4.88 -0.02 7.87
CA VAL A 185 -5.86 -0.45 6.90
C VAL A 185 -5.13 -0.83 5.63
N ARG A 186 -5.22 -2.11 5.27
CA ARG A 186 -4.67 -2.62 4.02
C ARG A 186 -5.72 -2.48 2.93
N ILE A 187 -5.35 -1.81 1.86
CA ILE A 187 -6.18 -1.67 0.67
C ILE A 187 -5.54 -2.49 -0.43
N ALA A 188 -6.28 -3.46 -0.96
CA ALA A 188 -5.88 -4.23 -2.13
C ALA A 188 -6.26 -3.46 -3.40
N ILE A 189 -5.35 -3.46 -4.37
CA ILE A 189 -5.47 -2.75 -5.63
C ILE A 189 -5.00 -3.71 -6.72
N ASP A 190 -5.85 -3.95 -7.70
CA ASP A 190 -5.49 -4.79 -8.83
C ASP A 190 -4.33 -4.16 -9.62
N SER A 191 -3.40 -5.00 -10.06
CA SER A 191 -2.30 -4.55 -10.90
C SER A 191 -2.81 -4.00 -12.23
N ASN A 192 -2.18 -2.92 -12.69
CA ASN A 192 -2.44 -2.29 -13.97
C ASN A 192 -1.09 -1.86 -14.58
N ALA A 193 -1.01 -1.74 -15.91
CA ALA A 193 0.19 -1.34 -16.63
C ALA A 193 0.75 0.03 -16.20
N ASP A 194 -0.13 0.91 -15.72
CA ASP A 194 0.23 2.26 -15.26
C ASP A 194 0.72 2.29 -13.80
N LEU A 195 0.55 1.19 -13.05
CA LEU A 195 0.91 1.12 -11.64
C LEU A 195 2.21 0.35 -11.44
N LEU A 196 3.12 0.95 -10.68
CA LEU A 196 4.37 0.31 -10.26
C LEU A 196 4.47 0.28 -8.73
N PRO A 197 4.97 -0.82 -8.14
CA PRO A 197 5.33 -0.83 -6.72
C PRO A 197 6.29 0.32 -6.39
N GLY A 198 6.08 0.98 -5.25
CA GLY A 198 6.79 2.17 -4.80
C GLY A 198 6.07 3.49 -5.09
N MET A 199 5.00 3.49 -5.89
CA MET A 199 4.18 4.69 -6.10
C MET A 199 3.45 5.12 -4.82
N THR A 200 3.23 6.42 -4.66
CA THR A 200 2.40 6.95 -3.55
C THR A 200 0.93 6.80 -3.89
N ALA A 201 0.21 6.07 -3.05
CA ALA A 201 -1.24 5.95 -3.08
C ALA A 201 -1.86 6.93 -2.09
N GLU A 202 -2.85 7.71 -2.53
CA GLU A 202 -3.62 8.61 -1.67
C GLU A 202 -5.07 8.17 -1.60
N VAL A 203 -5.63 8.15 -0.40
CA VAL A 203 -7.06 7.94 -0.16
C VAL A 203 -7.62 9.13 0.59
N LYS A 204 -8.73 9.67 0.09
CA LYS A 204 -9.47 10.74 0.75
C LYS A 204 -10.57 10.13 1.60
N LEU A 205 -10.43 10.21 2.92
CA LEU A 205 -11.41 9.62 3.84
C LEU A 205 -12.67 10.48 4.01
N ASP A 206 -12.62 11.77 3.66
CA ASP A 206 -13.77 12.67 3.81
C ASP A 206 -14.85 12.46 2.74
N GLU A 207 -14.49 11.86 1.60
CA GLU A 207 -15.43 11.51 0.53
C GLU A 207 -16.16 10.18 0.80
N LEU A 208 -15.81 9.46 1.89
CA LEU A 208 -16.37 8.16 2.26
C LEU A 208 -17.52 8.24 3.27
N ALA A 209 -17.84 9.44 3.77
CA ALA A 209 -18.91 9.65 4.74
C ALA A 209 -20.17 10.18 4.04
N ASP A 210 -21.14 9.29 3.82
CA ASP A 210 -22.56 9.62 3.67
C ASP A 210 -23.31 9.36 5.00
#